data_AF-A0A812YY05-F1
#
_entry.id   AF-A0A812YY05-F1
#
_cell.length_a   1.000
_cell.length_b   1.000
_cell.length_c   1.000
_cell.angle_alpha   90.00
_cell.angle_beta   90.00
_cell.angle_gamma   90.00
#
_symmetry.space_group_name_H-M   'P 1'
#
loop_
_entity.id
_entity.type
_entity.pdbx_description
1 polymer ?
#
loop_
_entity_poly.entity_id
_entity_poly.type
_entity_poly.pdbx_seq_one_letter_code
_entity_poly.pdbx_strand_id
1 'polypeptide(L)'
;MVPFKGTSFQVVGSFEAIRWYLREAKKRIDRIHPRLRDNAGLVTRLADYEESWQNGARYLLQTMMLDANNDLVAECKIVQRLTPALRSMCAGYDVELFFVLPRIVLLCCLEKPDDPRVGLLKDLLPHHFDSYGKKKSVRHWQPGPGLKKLLTQYQEVRNQLIVSGDAAPQVTFLRKAVGGFIGAAGAECPQEDDGLRHLPPSVRDQVEALMREVEGWSLELQRHNAQAWNQCGSVLVQSLNGTLQRQLLLPPTFRV
;
A
#
# COMPACT_ATOMS: atom_id res chain seq x y z
N MET A 1 -1.04 19.79 -5.15
CA MET A 1 -0.51 18.40 -5.24
C MET A 1 0.81 18.36 -4.48
N VAL A 2 0.88 17.66 -3.34
CA VAL A 2 2.15 17.51 -2.61
C VAL A 2 2.93 16.39 -3.29
N PRO A 3 4.16 16.61 -3.76
CA PRO A 3 4.86 15.63 -4.58
C PRO A 3 5.19 14.36 -3.79
N PHE A 4 5.21 13.27 -4.54
CA PHE A 4 5.56 11.93 -4.10
C PHE A 4 7.04 11.84 -3.68
N LYS A 5 7.30 12.16 -2.41
CA LYS A 5 8.65 12.34 -1.88
C LYS A 5 9.32 11.04 -1.47
N GLY A 6 8.57 10.04 -0.98
CA GLY A 6 9.14 8.82 -0.38
C GLY A 6 10.10 8.07 -1.30
N THR A 7 9.60 7.51 -2.41
CA THR A 7 10.42 6.70 -3.32
C THR A 7 11.45 7.50 -4.08
N SER A 8 11.17 8.77 -4.43
CA SER A 8 12.15 9.62 -5.10
C SER A 8 13.35 9.92 -4.19
N PHE A 9 13.11 10.16 -2.89
CA PHE A 9 14.19 10.29 -1.91
C PHE A 9 15.01 9.01 -1.74
N GLN A 10 14.38 7.83 -1.81
CA GLN A 10 15.12 6.57 -1.73
C GLN A 10 16.05 6.35 -2.91
N VAL A 11 15.57 6.58 -4.13
CA VAL A 11 16.39 6.47 -5.35
C VAL A 11 17.58 7.42 -5.29
N VAL A 12 17.36 8.68 -4.91
CA VAL A 12 18.43 9.68 -4.81
C VAL A 12 19.37 9.34 -3.65
N GLY A 13 18.84 8.94 -2.51
CA GLY A 13 19.62 8.61 -1.32
C GLY A 13 20.53 7.40 -1.52
N SER A 14 20.02 6.32 -2.11
CA SER A 14 20.82 5.12 -2.43
C SER A 14 21.89 5.41 -3.48
N PHE A 15 21.56 6.23 -4.49
CA PHE A 15 22.53 6.67 -5.49
C PHE A 15 23.67 7.49 -4.87
N GLU A 16 23.34 8.48 -4.03
CA GLU A 16 24.36 9.28 -3.33
C GLU A 16 25.19 8.43 -2.36
N ALA A 17 24.59 7.42 -1.71
CA ALA A 17 25.31 6.47 -0.86
C ALA A 17 26.34 5.64 -1.66
N ILE A 18 26.00 5.17 -2.86
CA ILE A 18 26.97 4.51 -3.77
C ILE A 18 28.09 5.47 -4.16
N ARG A 19 27.74 6.68 -4.61
CA ARG A 19 28.74 7.66 -5.03
C ARG A 19 29.72 7.99 -3.92
N TRP A 20 29.21 8.15 -2.70
CA TRP A 20 30.03 8.35 -1.52
C TRP A 20 30.93 7.14 -1.26
N TYR A 21 30.39 5.93 -1.27
CA TYR A 21 31.17 4.70 -1.07
C TYR A 21 32.31 4.58 -2.09
N LEU A 22 32.03 4.78 -3.38
CA LEU A 22 33.03 4.71 -4.44
C LEU A 22 34.13 5.77 -4.29
N ARG A 23 33.81 6.97 -3.79
CA ARG A 23 34.81 8.01 -3.49
C ARG A 23 35.74 7.59 -2.36
N GLU A 24 35.21 6.98 -1.29
CA GLU A 24 36.04 6.47 -0.19
C GLU A 24 36.86 5.26 -0.60
N ALA A 25 36.27 4.34 -1.35
CA ALA A 25 36.95 3.16 -1.88
C ALA A 25 38.11 3.55 -2.80
N LYS A 26 37.94 4.59 -3.64
CA LYS A 26 39.00 5.14 -4.49
C LYS A 26 40.23 5.60 -3.69
N LYS A 27 40.06 6.12 -2.47
CA LYS A 27 41.18 6.54 -1.60
C LYS A 27 41.98 5.37 -1.04
N ARG A 28 41.45 4.15 -1.12
CA ARG A 28 42.02 2.91 -0.54
C ARG A 28 41.88 1.75 -1.53
N ILE A 29 42.18 2.01 -2.80
CA ILE A 29 41.94 1.05 -3.89
C ILE A 29 42.76 -0.24 -3.72
N ASP A 30 43.89 -0.15 -3.02
CA ASP A 30 44.75 -1.25 -2.59
C ASP A 30 44.04 -2.23 -1.62
N ARG A 31 42.99 -1.78 -0.93
CA ARG A 31 42.22 -2.58 0.02
C ARG A 31 40.94 -3.18 -0.57
N ILE A 32 40.57 -2.80 -1.80
CA ILE A 32 39.39 -3.35 -2.46
C ILE A 32 39.74 -4.73 -3.00
N HIS A 33 38.95 -5.73 -2.63
CA HIS A 33 39.17 -7.07 -3.15
C HIS A 33 38.77 -7.14 -4.65
N PRO A 34 39.55 -7.77 -5.53
CA PRO A 34 39.24 -7.84 -6.97
C PRO A 34 37.90 -8.51 -7.29
N ARG A 35 37.41 -9.38 -6.40
CA ARG A 35 36.10 -10.03 -6.53
C ARG A 35 35.05 -9.24 -5.76
N LEU A 36 34.00 -8.79 -6.44
CA LEU A 36 32.92 -7.99 -5.86
C LEU A 36 32.29 -8.62 -4.61
N ARG A 37 32.04 -9.94 -4.64
CA ARG A 37 31.42 -10.67 -3.52
C ARG A 37 32.17 -10.56 -2.19
N ASP A 38 33.48 -10.29 -2.24
CA ASP A 38 34.34 -10.18 -1.06
C ASP A 38 34.40 -8.72 -0.54
N ASN A 39 33.67 -7.79 -1.17
CA ASN A 39 33.49 -6.40 -0.72
C ASN A 39 32.06 -6.20 -0.22
N ALA A 40 31.74 -6.74 0.97
CA ALA A 40 30.37 -6.78 1.49
C ALA A 40 29.69 -5.40 1.50
N GLY A 41 30.42 -4.34 1.89
CA GLY A 41 29.90 -2.98 1.89
C GLY A 41 29.46 -2.48 0.51
N LEU A 42 30.23 -2.78 -0.55
CA LEU A 42 29.88 -2.40 -1.91
C LEU A 42 28.67 -3.20 -2.42
N VAL A 43 28.63 -4.51 -2.14
CA VAL A 43 27.51 -5.37 -2.52
C VAL A 43 26.20 -4.86 -1.91
N THR A 44 26.19 -4.56 -0.61
CA THR A 44 25.02 -3.98 0.06
C THR A 44 24.57 -2.68 -0.61
N ARG A 45 25.50 -1.77 -0.91
CA ARG A 45 25.17 -0.47 -1.54
C ARG A 45 24.58 -0.63 -2.94
N LEU A 46 25.14 -1.55 -3.74
CA LEU A 46 24.62 -1.85 -5.07
C LEU A 46 23.23 -2.47 -5.00
N ALA A 47 22.99 -3.40 -4.07
CA ALA A 47 21.67 -4.00 -3.85
C ALA A 47 20.63 -2.96 -3.42
N ASP A 48 20.95 -2.08 -2.47
CA ASP A 48 20.07 -1.00 -2.01
C ASP A 48 19.66 -0.08 -3.19
N TYR A 49 20.62 0.28 -4.04
CA TYR A 49 20.36 1.10 -5.21
C TYR A 49 19.53 0.38 -6.26
N GLU A 50 19.87 -0.86 -6.58
CA GLU A 50 19.10 -1.67 -7.52
C GLU A 50 17.63 -1.78 -7.08
N GLU A 51 17.38 -2.13 -5.81
CA GLU A 51 16.02 -2.24 -5.27
C GLU A 51 15.27 -0.90 -5.32
N SER A 52 15.89 0.17 -4.83
CA SER A 52 15.25 1.50 -4.86
C SER A 52 15.01 2.00 -6.29
N TRP A 53 15.92 1.73 -7.23
CA TRP A 53 15.77 2.07 -8.63
C TRP A 53 14.64 1.28 -9.29
N GLN A 54 14.54 -0.03 -9.05
CA GLN A 54 13.43 -0.86 -9.55
C GLN A 54 12.07 -0.34 -9.04
N ASN A 55 11.98 -0.02 -7.75
CA ASN A 55 10.79 0.59 -7.16
C ASN A 55 10.51 1.97 -7.78
N GLY A 56 11.53 2.82 -7.94
CA GLY A 56 11.41 4.13 -8.58
C GLY A 56 10.94 4.03 -10.02
N ALA A 57 11.52 3.13 -10.81
CA ALA A 57 11.12 2.91 -12.19
C ALA A 57 9.66 2.47 -12.30
N ARG A 58 9.19 1.62 -11.39
CA ARG A 58 7.79 1.17 -11.36
C ARG A 58 6.82 2.27 -10.94
N TYR A 59 7.09 2.96 -9.82
CA TYR A 59 6.10 3.86 -9.20
C TYR A 59 6.29 5.34 -9.54
N LEU A 60 7.44 5.77 -10.09
CA LEU A 60 7.69 7.17 -10.48
C LEU A 60 7.61 7.38 -11.99
N LEU A 61 8.11 6.44 -12.79
CA LEU A 61 8.18 6.63 -14.26
C LEU A 61 6.88 6.23 -14.97
N GLN A 62 6.10 5.32 -14.39
CA GLN A 62 4.80 4.95 -14.93
C GLN A 62 3.73 5.91 -14.39
N THR A 63 3.29 6.86 -15.22
CA THR A 63 2.32 7.91 -14.82
C THR A 63 1.08 7.35 -14.14
N MET A 64 0.51 6.27 -14.68
CA MET A 64 -0.67 5.61 -14.10
C MET A 64 -0.42 5.10 -12.67
N MET A 65 0.74 4.49 -12.42
CA MET A 65 1.10 3.97 -11.09
C MET A 65 1.39 5.11 -10.12
N LEU A 66 2.04 6.18 -10.60
CA LEU A 66 2.30 7.37 -9.80
C LEU A 66 0.99 8.03 -9.35
N ASP A 67 0.05 8.23 -10.27
CA ASP A 67 -1.25 8.85 -9.98
C ASP A 67 -2.06 7.97 -9.03
N ALA A 68 -2.19 6.67 -9.34
CA ALA A 68 -2.86 5.69 -8.48
C ALA A 68 -2.32 5.70 -7.05
N ASN A 69 -1.00 5.73 -6.90
CA ASN A 69 -0.34 5.72 -5.60
C ASN A 69 -0.50 7.06 -4.86
N ASN A 70 -0.44 8.20 -5.56
CA ASN A 70 -0.72 9.51 -4.97
C ASN A 70 -2.15 9.59 -4.43
N ASP A 71 -3.11 9.08 -5.20
CA ASP A 71 -4.52 9.05 -4.80
C ASP A 71 -4.71 8.14 -3.58
N LEU A 72 -4.13 6.94 -3.57
CA LEU A 72 -4.18 6.05 -2.40
C LEU A 72 -3.53 6.66 -1.15
N VAL A 73 -2.41 7.37 -1.29
CA VAL A 73 -1.79 8.10 -0.17
C VAL A 73 -2.72 9.20 0.33
N ALA A 74 -3.41 9.91 -0.56
CA ALA A 74 -4.38 10.93 -0.17
C ALA A 74 -5.58 10.33 0.59
N GLU A 75 -6.12 9.21 0.11
CA GLU A 75 -7.19 8.45 0.78
C GLU A 75 -6.74 7.94 2.14
N CYS A 76 -5.57 7.30 2.23
CA CYS A 76 -5.02 6.83 3.49
C CYS A 76 -4.79 7.98 4.49
N LYS A 77 -4.41 9.18 4.04
CA LYS A 77 -4.34 10.38 4.90
C LYS A 77 -5.71 10.87 5.36
N ILE A 78 -6.76 10.70 4.55
CA ILE A 78 -8.14 10.91 4.99
C ILE A 78 -8.47 9.89 6.09
N VAL A 79 -8.17 8.60 5.89
CA VAL A 79 -8.40 7.55 6.89
C VAL A 79 -7.61 7.80 8.18
N GLN A 80 -6.35 8.22 8.12
CA GLN A 80 -5.55 8.60 9.30
C GLN A 80 -6.12 9.79 10.09
N ARG A 81 -7.01 10.60 9.49
CA ARG A 81 -7.75 11.66 10.19
C ARG A 81 -9.05 11.14 10.80
N LEU A 82 -9.68 10.16 10.15
CA LEU A 82 -10.93 9.53 10.59
C LEU A 82 -10.71 8.50 11.69
N THR A 83 -9.56 7.81 11.67
CA THR A 83 -9.21 6.71 12.57
C THR A 83 -7.75 6.87 13.02
N PRO A 84 -7.50 7.42 14.22
CA PRO A 84 -6.14 7.61 14.75
C PRO A 84 -5.33 6.31 14.85
N ALA A 85 -5.98 5.15 15.01
CA ALA A 85 -5.31 3.86 15.04
C ALA A 85 -4.45 3.62 13.79
N LEU A 86 -4.93 3.97 12.59
CA LEU A 86 -4.12 3.85 11.36
C LEU A 86 -2.88 4.75 11.39
N ARG A 87 -2.98 5.94 11.98
CA ARG A 87 -1.83 6.84 12.13
C ARG A 87 -0.80 6.24 13.08
N SER A 88 -1.25 5.69 14.20
CA SER A 88 -0.38 5.01 15.18
C SER A 88 0.32 3.80 14.54
N MET A 89 -0.43 2.98 13.80
CA MET A 89 0.12 1.85 13.06
C MET A 89 1.20 2.29 12.06
N CYS A 90 0.94 3.32 11.26
CA CYS A 90 1.93 3.87 10.31
C CYS A 90 3.19 4.38 11.03
N ALA A 91 3.03 5.14 12.12
CA ALA A 91 4.16 5.69 12.87
C ALA A 91 5.02 4.60 13.55
N GLY A 92 4.38 3.54 14.04
CA GLY A 92 5.03 2.40 14.69
C GLY A 92 5.54 1.32 13.75
N TYR A 93 5.27 1.42 12.43
CA TYR A 93 5.48 0.32 11.47
C TYR A 93 4.84 -0.99 11.95
N ASP A 94 3.61 -0.88 12.44
CA ASP A 94 2.88 -2.01 13.00
C ASP A 94 2.63 -3.08 11.93
N VAL A 95 2.79 -4.35 12.32
CA VAL A 95 2.54 -5.51 11.44
C VAL A 95 1.08 -5.58 11.01
N GLU A 96 0.16 -4.99 11.76
CA GLU A 96 -1.26 -4.90 11.42
C GLU A 96 -1.52 -4.12 10.12
N LEU A 97 -0.60 -3.23 9.71
CA LEU A 97 -0.67 -2.51 8.44
C LEU A 97 -0.77 -3.46 7.24
N PHE A 98 -0.12 -4.63 7.31
CA PHE A 98 -0.16 -5.62 6.24
C PHE A 98 -1.56 -6.21 6.05
N PHE A 99 -2.42 -6.17 7.08
CA PHE A 99 -3.82 -6.56 6.97
C PHE A 99 -4.73 -5.38 6.63
N VAL A 100 -4.46 -4.19 7.17
CA VAL A 100 -5.35 -3.02 7.01
C VAL A 100 -5.19 -2.35 5.65
N LEU A 101 -3.96 -2.14 5.17
CA LEU A 101 -3.72 -1.43 3.91
C LEU A 101 -4.34 -2.12 2.67
N PRO A 102 -4.25 -3.44 2.48
CA PRO A 102 -4.84 -4.05 1.29
C PRO A 102 -6.37 -3.97 1.31
N ARG A 103 -7.01 -3.98 2.50
CA ARG A 103 -8.46 -3.71 2.64
C ARG A 103 -8.81 -2.29 2.20
N ILE A 104 -8.03 -1.29 2.63
CA ILE A 104 -8.21 0.11 2.19
C ILE A 104 -8.05 0.25 0.68
N VAL A 105 -6.99 -0.35 0.11
CA VAL A 105 -6.74 -0.32 -1.35
C VAL A 105 -7.93 -0.92 -2.12
N LEU A 106 -8.44 -2.07 -1.67
CA LEU A 106 -9.61 -2.71 -2.28
C LEU A 106 -10.85 -1.81 -2.21
N LEU A 107 -11.18 -1.27 -1.03
CA LEU A 107 -12.33 -0.38 -0.85
C LEU A 107 -12.22 0.89 -1.71
N CYS A 108 -11.02 1.47 -1.84
CA CYS A 108 -10.78 2.62 -2.72
C CYS A 108 -11.02 2.28 -4.21
N CYS A 109 -10.67 1.06 -4.64
CA CYS A 109 -10.91 0.60 -6.01
C CYS A 109 -12.40 0.27 -6.25
N LEU A 110 -13.08 -0.32 -5.26
CA LEU A 110 -14.51 -0.63 -5.35
C LEU A 110 -15.39 0.63 -5.39
N GLU A 111 -15.00 1.70 -4.70
CA GLU A 111 -15.72 2.98 -4.73
C GLU A 111 -15.68 3.65 -6.11
N LYS A 112 -14.59 3.49 -6.86
CA LYS A 112 -14.44 4.08 -8.20
C LYS A 112 -13.81 3.06 -9.17
N PRO A 113 -14.61 2.14 -9.74
CA PRO A 113 -14.10 1.05 -10.59
C PRO A 113 -13.54 1.51 -11.95
N ASP A 114 -13.74 2.78 -12.34
CA ASP A 114 -13.19 3.37 -13.57
C ASP A 114 -11.94 4.24 -13.34
N ASP A 115 -11.48 4.33 -12.09
CA ASP A 115 -10.37 5.19 -11.65
C ASP A 115 -8.98 4.58 -11.99
N PRO A 116 -7.93 5.38 -12.26
CA PRO A 116 -6.59 4.85 -12.51
C PRO A 116 -6.03 3.90 -11.42
N ARG A 117 -6.48 4.02 -10.16
CA ARG A 117 -6.12 3.10 -9.04
C ARG A 117 -6.41 1.64 -9.34
N VAL A 118 -7.36 1.41 -10.23
CA VAL A 118 -7.75 0.11 -10.71
C VAL A 118 -6.63 -0.60 -11.49
N GLY A 119 -5.75 0.16 -12.14
CA GLY A 119 -4.53 -0.37 -12.75
C GLY A 119 -3.60 -1.04 -11.72
N LEU A 120 -3.49 -0.47 -10.52
CA LEU A 120 -2.74 -1.07 -9.42
C LEU A 120 -3.38 -2.41 -8.99
N LEU A 121 -4.70 -2.46 -8.86
CA LEU A 121 -5.39 -3.70 -8.49
C LEU A 121 -5.17 -4.79 -9.55
N LYS A 122 -5.15 -4.42 -10.84
CA LYS A 122 -4.84 -5.34 -11.95
C LYS A 122 -3.41 -5.89 -11.89
N ASP A 123 -2.46 -5.08 -11.47
CA ASP A 123 -1.08 -5.50 -11.25
C ASP A 123 -0.93 -6.47 -10.06
N LEU A 124 -1.74 -6.29 -9.03
CA LEU A 124 -1.69 -7.08 -7.79
C LEU A 124 -2.51 -8.37 -7.86
N LEU A 125 -3.65 -8.34 -8.55
CA LEU A 125 -4.60 -9.46 -8.70
C LEU A 125 -4.92 -9.74 -10.19
N PRO A 126 -3.92 -10.03 -11.02
CA PRO A 126 -4.09 -10.12 -12.46
C PRO A 126 -5.09 -11.18 -12.94
N HIS A 127 -5.22 -12.29 -12.21
CA HIS A 127 -6.09 -13.41 -12.56
C HIS A 127 -7.58 -13.13 -12.37
N HIS A 128 -7.93 -12.06 -11.65
CA HIS A 128 -9.30 -11.58 -11.51
C HIS A 128 -9.76 -10.69 -12.67
N PHE A 129 -9.00 -10.67 -13.78
CA PHE A 129 -9.30 -9.91 -14.98
C PHE A 129 -9.40 -10.81 -16.20
N ASP A 130 -10.46 -10.63 -17.01
CA ASP A 130 -10.81 -11.47 -18.17
C ASP A 130 -9.74 -11.51 -19.29
N SER A 131 -8.67 -10.72 -19.15
CA SER A 131 -7.67 -10.46 -20.20
C SER A 131 -6.30 -11.12 -19.97
N TYR A 132 -6.17 -12.04 -19.01
CA TYR A 132 -4.88 -12.71 -18.78
C TYR A 132 -4.55 -13.67 -19.95
N GLY A 133 -3.90 -13.15 -21.00
CA GLY A 133 -3.33 -13.94 -22.10
C GLY A 133 -3.62 -13.47 -23.53
N LYS A 134 -4.53 -12.52 -23.77
CA LYS A 134 -4.81 -12.01 -25.13
C LYS A 134 -4.34 -10.55 -25.26
N LYS A 135 -3.42 -10.28 -26.19
CA LYS A 135 -2.86 -8.96 -26.53
C LYS A 135 -3.94 -7.98 -27.04
N LYS A 136 -4.92 -7.60 -26.23
CA LYS A 136 -5.96 -6.64 -26.61
C LYS A 136 -6.07 -5.52 -25.58
N SER A 137 -5.78 -4.32 -26.08
CA SER A 137 -6.07 -2.99 -25.54
C SER A 137 -5.91 -2.82 -24.02
N VAL A 138 -4.85 -2.11 -23.64
CA VAL A 138 -4.53 -1.67 -22.26
C VAL A 138 -5.68 -0.88 -21.59
N ARG A 139 -6.69 -0.42 -22.35
CA ARG A 139 -7.62 0.63 -21.89
C ARG A 139 -8.97 0.16 -21.38
N HIS A 140 -9.33 -1.12 -21.48
CA HIS A 140 -10.67 -1.54 -21.04
C HIS A 140 -10.62 -2.34 -19.74
N TRP A 141 -11.21 -1.76 -18.70
CA TRP A 141 -11.50 -2.42 -17.43
C TRP A 141 -12.58 -3.49 -17.65
N GLN A 142 -12.23 -4.75 -17.41
CA GLN A 142 -13.16 -5.88 -17.48
C GLN A 142 -12.89 -6.79 -16.28
N PRO A 143 -13.59 -6.54 -15.15
CA PRO A 143 -13.45 -7.37 -13.96
C PRO A 143 -13.96 -8.77 -14.26
N GLY A 144 -13.26 -9.78 -13.79
CA GLY A 144 -13.70 -11.17 -13.85
C GLY A 144 -14.93 -11.41 -12.99
N PRO A 145 -15.55 -12.60 -13.08
CA PRO A 145 -16.82 -12.90 -12.40
C PRO A 145 -16.77 -12.67 -10.88
N GLY A 146 -15.67 -13.04 -10.22
CA GLY A 146 -15.48 -12.86 -8.78
C GLY A 146 -15.47 -11.38 -8.40
N LEU A 147 -14.69 -10.56 -9.12
CA LEU A 147 -14.60 -9.13 -8.83
C LEU A 147 -15.89 -8.39 -9.18
N LYS A 148 -16.59 -8.80 -10.25
CA LYS A 148 -17.94 -8.31 -10.58
C LYS A 148 -18.91 -8.57 -9.41
N LYS A 149 -18.91 -9.77 -8.85
CA LYS A 149 -19.75 -10.12 -7.69
C LYS A 149 -19.42 -9.22 -6.49
N LEU A 150 -18.14 -9.04 -6.17
CA LEU A 150 -17.72 -8.17 -5.05
C LEU A 150 -18.15 -6.72 -5.28
N LEU A 151 -18.01 -6.20 -6.50
CA LEU A 151 -18.43 -4.85 -6.85
C LEU A 151 -19.94 -4.66 -6.71
N THR A 152 -20.74 -5.62 -7.19
CA THR A 152 -22.20 -5.60 -7.02
C THR A 152 -22.60 -5.61 -5.54
N GLN A 153 -21.99 -6.49 -4.74
CA GLN A 153 -22.25 -6.56 -3.31
C GLN A 153 -21.86 -5.26 -2.60
N TYR A 154 -20.70 -4.69 -2.94
CA TYR A 154 -20.25 -3.40 -2.42
C TYR A 154 -21.28 -2.29 -2.70
N GLN A 155 -21.74 -2.18 -3.95
CA GLN A 155 -22.72 -1.17 -4.37
C GLN A 155 -24.07 -1.35 -3.67
N GLU A 156 -24.53 -2.60 -3.50
CA GLU A 156 -25.76 -2.90 -2.79
C GLU A 156 -25.71 -2.45 -1.32
N VAL A 157 -24.68 -2.88 -0.59
CA VAL A 157 -24.51 -2.51 0.84
C VAL A 157 -24.32 -1.00 0.98
N ARG A 158 -23.57 -0.36 0.07
CA ARG A 158 -23.40 1.10 0.03
C ARG A 158 -24.74 1.82 -0.11
N ASN A 159 -25.61 1.36 -1.01
CA ASN A 159 -26.93 1.96 -1.22
C ASN A 159 -27.84 1.77 0.00
N GLN A 160 -27.78 0.61 0.67
CA GLN A 160 -28.53 0.38 1.89
C GLN A 160 -28.08 1.26 3.06
N LEU A 161 -26.77 1.53 3.18
CA LEU A 161 -26.24 2.49 4.15
C LEU A 161 -26.81 3.89 3.90
N ILE A 162 -26.83 4.36 2.65
CA ILE A 162 -27.42 5.66 2.27
C ILE A 162 -28.91 5.73 2.65
N VAL A 163 -29.68 4.69 2.30
CA VAL A 163 -31.12 4.61 2.63
C VAL A 163 -31.34 4.60 4.16
N SER A 164 -30.40 4.05 4.92
CA SER A 164 -30.44 4.01 6.38
C SER A 164 -29.96 5.30 7.05
N GLY A 165 -29.64 6.34 6.28
CA GLY A 165 -29.23 7.66 6.78
C GLY A 165 -27.72 7.87 6.91
N ASP A 166 -26.88 6.93 6.47
CA ASP A 166 -25.43 7.15 6.43
C ASP A 166 -25.08 8.08 5.25
N ALA A 167 -24.70 9.32 5.59
CA ALA A 167 -24.32 10.34 4.61
C ALA A 167 -22.95 10.05 3.96
N ALA A 168 -22.13 9.16 4.52
CA ALA A 168 -20.79 8.85 4.02
C ALA A 168 -20.44 7.35 4.16
N PRO A 169 -21.11 6.45 3.41
CA PRO A 169 -20.88 5.00 3.50
C PRO A 169 -19.42 4.57 3.35
N GLN A 170 -18.66 5.28 2.49
CA GLN A 170 -17.24 4.98 2.29
C GLN A 170 -16.41 5.23 3.56
N VAL A 171 -16.75 6.24 4.35
CA VAL A 171 -16.10 6.49 5.65
C VAL A 171 -16.39 5.34 6.61
N THR A 172 -17.62 4.83 6.61
CA THR A 172 -18.02 3.67 7.41
C THR A 172 -17.21 2.43 7.05
N PHE A 173 -17.07 2.11 5.75
CA PHE A 173 -16.24 0.99 5.31
C PHE A 173 -14.76 1.15 5.68
N LEU A 174 -14.20 2.35 5.50
CA LEU A 174 -12.79 2.62 5.81
C LEU A 174 -12.51 2.56 7.31
N ARG A 175 -13.41 3.07 8.16
CA ARG A 175 -13.31 2.90 9.62
C ARG A 175 -13.33 1.42 9.99
N LYS A 176 -14.25 0.65 9.40
CA LYS A 176 -14.37 -0.78 9.67
C LYS A 176 -13.14 -1.56 9.22
N ALA A 177 -12.55 -1.20 8.08
CA ALA A 177 -11.31 -1.80 7.58
C ALA A 177 -10.13 -1.65 8.56
N VAL A 178 -10.10 -0.56 9.31
CA VAL A 178 -9.07 -0.27 10.32
C VAL A 178 -9.42 -0.91 11.67
N GLY A 179 -10.66 -0.72 12.15
CA GLY A 179 -11.09 -1.14 13.48
C GLY A 179 -11.39 -2.63 13.64
N GLY A 180 -11.77 -3.33 12.55
CA GLY A 180 -12.19 -4.73 12.60
C GLY A 180 -11.11 -5.73 13.06
N PHE A 181 -9.85 -5.31 13.17
CA PHE A 181 -8.74 -6.18 13.58
C PHE A 181 -8.47 -6.13 15.11
N ILE A 182 -8.81 -5.03 15.79
CA ILE A 182 -8.38 -4.75 17.18
C ILE A 182 -9.08 -5.67 18.22
N GLY A 183 -10.15 -6.38 17.83
CA GLY A 183 -10.98 -7.15 18.76
C GLY A 183 -10.46 -8.54 19.19
N ALA A 184 -9.36 -9.05 18.63
CA ALA A 184 -8.95 -10.44 18.90
C ALA A 184 -8.03 -10.60 20.14
N ALA A 185 -7.40 -9.53 20.63
CA ALA A 185 -6.33 -9.63 21.61
C ALA A 185 -6.60 -8.84 22.90
N GLY A 186 -7.72 -9.15 23.59
CA GLY A 186 -7.87 -9.04 25.05
C GLY A 186 -7.63 -7.71 25.78
N ALA A 187 -7.22 -6.65 25.09
CA ALA A 187 -7.03 -5.33 25.66
C ALA A 187 -8.35 -4.58 25.55
N GLU A 188 -8.87 -4.13 26.70
CA GLU A 188 -10.01 -3.22 26.80
C GLU A 188 -9.62 -1.87 26.17
N CYS A 189 -9.56 -1.83 24.84
CA CYS A 189 -9.51 -0.56 24.13
C CYS A 189 -10.85 0.15 24.43
N PRO A 190 -10.82 1.45 24.78
CA PRO A 190 -12.04 2.24 24.90
C PRO A 190 -12.87 1.96 23.66
N GLN A 191 -14.13 1.54 23.84
CA GLN A 191 -15.03 1.20 22.75
C GLN A 191 -15.12 2.41 21.81
N GLU A 192 -14.27 2.46 20.78
CA GLU A 192 -14.46 3.39 19.68
C GLU A 192 -15.85 3.08 19.17
N ASP A 193 -16.70 4.11 19.18
CA ASP A 193 -18.04 4.01 18.65
C ASP A 193 -17.91 3.53 17.20
N ASP A 194 -18.21 2.25 16.95
CA ASP A 194 -18.11 1.58 15.65
C ASP A 194 -18.92 2.32 14.57
N GLY A 195 -19.73 3.31 14.96
CA GLY A 195 -20.58 4.09 14.07
C GLY A 195 -21.73 3.26 13.53
N LEU A 196 -21.69 1.93 13.59
CA LEU A 196 -22.74 1.04 13.12
C LEU A 196 -23.89 0.87 14.13
N ARG A 197 -23.74 1.39 15.37
CA ARG A 197 -24.73 1.20 16.45
C ARG A 197 -26.10 1.77 16.11
N HIS A 198 -26.16 2.86 15.34
CA HIS A 198 -27.41 3.50 14.93
C HIS A 198 -28.09 2.83 13.72
N LEU A 199 -27.38 1.94 13.02
CA LEU A 199 -27.91 1.28 11.82
C LEU A 199 -28.82 0.10 12.18
N PRO A 200 -29.82 -0.21 11.33
CA PRO A 200 -30.63 -1.42 11.47
C PRO A 200 -29.74 -2.68 11.52
N PRO A 201 -30.09 -3.70 12.33
CA PRO A 201 -29.30 -4.93 12.45
C PRO A 201 -29.03 -5.60 11.10
N SER A 202 -30.02 -5.65 10.21
CA SER A 202 -29.91 -6.24 8.88
C SER A 202 -28.86 -5.55 7.99
N VAL A 203 -28.68 -4.24 8.14
CA VAL A 203 -27.69 -3.46 7.38
C VAL A 203 -26.31 -3.68 7.97
N ARG A 204 -26.20 -3.72 9.30
CA ARG A 204 -24.95 -4.06 10.00
C ARG A 204 -24.43 -5.43 9.58
N ASP A 205 -25.29 -6.45 9.59
CA ASP A 205 -24.91 -7.81 9.20
C ASP A 205 -24.39 -7.88 7.76
N GLN A 206 -24.96 -7.06 6.86
CA GLN A 206 -24.51 -6.97 5.47
C GLN A 206 -23.18 -6.23 5.32
N VAL A 207 -22.95 -5.18 6.11
CA VAL A 207 -21.63 -4.53 6.20
C VAL A 207 -20.59 -5.54 6.69
N GLU A 208 -20.87 -6.27 7.76
CA GLU A 208 -19.96 -7.31 8.27
C GLU A 208 -19.70 -8.41 7.24
N ALA A 209 -20.74 -8.88 6.54
CA ALA A 209 -20.60 -9.87 5.48
C ALA A 209 -19.72 -9.36 4.32
N LEU A 210 -19.93 -8.12 3.87
CA LEU A 210 -19.07 -7.48 2.86
C LEU A 210 -17.63 -7.35 3.35
N MET A 211 -17.42 -6.94 4.60
CA MET A 211 -16.07 -6.76 5.15
C MET A 211 -15.30 -8.08 5.28
N ARG A 212 -15.98 -9.21 5.55
CA ARG A 212 -15.37 -10.56 5.50
C ARG A 212 -14.95 -10.94 4.08
N GLU A 213 -15.77 -10.62 3.07
CA GLU A 213 -15.39 -10.83 1.67
C GLU A 213 -14.17 -9.96 1.31
N VAL A 214 -14.19 -8.67 1.64
CA VAL A 214 -13.05 -7.76 1.43
C VAL A 214 -11.78 -8.26 2.13
N GLU A 215 -11.90 -8.83 3.33
CA GLU A 215 -10.78 -9.47 4.02
C GLU A 215 -10.23 -10.66 3.23
N GLY A 216 -11.09 -11.56 2.75
CA GLY A 216 -10.69 -12.68 1.89
C GLY A 216 -9.91 -12.21 0.65
N TRP A 217 -10.40 -11.19 -0.04
CA TRP A 217 -9.72 -10.56 -1.19
C TRP A 217 -8.39 -9.91 -0.78
N SER A 218 -8.32 -9.28 0.39
CA SER A 218 -7.10 -8.65 0.90
C SER A 218 -6.00 -9.68 1.21
N LEU A 219 -6.39 -10.87 1.69
CA LEU A 219 -5.47 -11.98 1.92
C LEU A 219 -5.01 -12.61 0.60
N GLU A 220 -5.92 -12.74 -0.37
CA GLU A 220 -5.56 -13.22 -1.70
C GLU A 220 -4.57 -12.29 -2.40
N LEU A 221 -4.78 -10.98 -2.32
CA LEU A 221 -3.89 -9.95 -2.84
C LEU A 221 -2.46 -10.13 -2.31
N GLN A 222 -2.34 -10.36 -1.01
CA GLN A 222 -1.05 -10.60 -0.36
C GLN A 222 -0.39 -11.92 -0.79
N ARG A 223 -1.18 -12.97 -1.06
CA ARG A 223 -0.67 -14.31 -1.38
C ARG A 223 -0.31 -14.49 -2.84
N HIS A 224 -1.13 -13.96 -3.76
CA HIS A 224 -0.97 -14.20 -5.19
C HIS A 224 0.28 -13.51 -5.74
N ASN A 225 0.54 -12.27 -5.33
CA ASN A 225 1.71 -11.50 -5.75
C ASN A 225 2.36 -10.80 -4.55
N ALA A 226 2.85 -11.59 -3.60
CA ALA A 226 3.44 -11.11 -2.35
C ALA A 226 4.57 -10.10 -2.59
N GLN A 227 5.42 -10.33 -3.60
CA GLN A 227 6.53 -9.41 -3.91
C GLN A 227 6.01 -8.05 -4.37
N ALA A 228 5.07 -8.00 -5.33
CA ALA A 228 4.53 -6.72 -5.79
C ALA A 228 3.74 -6.00 -4.69
N TRP A 229 3.00 -6.75 -3.86
CA TRP A 229 2.33 -6.18 -2.70
C TRP A 229 3.33 -5.59 -1.70
N ASN A 230 4.38 -6.32 -1.32
CA ASN A 230 5.38 -5.83 -0.37
C ASN A 230 6.06 -4.55 -0.87
N GLN A 231 6.36 -4.48 -2.17
CA GLN A 231 6.87 -3.26 -2.81
C GLN A 231 5.83 -2.12 -2.72
N CYS A 232 4.58 -2.36 -3.12
CA CYS A 232 3.51 -1.37 -3.06
C CYS A 232 3.25 -0.86 -1.64
N GLY A 233 3.12 -1.78 -0.68
CA GLY A 233 2.88 -1.50 0.73
C GLY A 233 4.03 -0.68 1.34
N SER A 234 5.28 -1.05 1.05
CA SER A 234 6.46 -0.29 1.48
C SER A 234 6.42 1.15 0.96
N VAL A 235 6.13 1.32 -0.33
CA VAL A 235 5.99 2.62 -1.00
C VAL A 235 4.86 3.46 -0.38
N LEU A 236 3.70 2.85 -0.07
CA LEU A 236 2.58 3.51 0.60
C LEU A 236 2.95 3.96 2.03
N VAL A 237 3.49 3.06 2.85
CA VAL A 237 3.84 3.34 4.25
C VAL A 237 4.88 4.46 4.35
N GLN A 238 5.92 4.42 3.52
CA GLN A 238 6.94 5.48 3.47
C GLN A 238 6.33 6.84 3.10
N SER A 239 5.39 6.84 2.17
CA SER A 239 4.70 8.04 1.69
C SER A 239 3.75 8.63 2.72
N LEU A 240 3.13 7.77 3.54
CA LEU A 240 2.29 8.18 4.67
C LEU A 240 3.10 8.78 5.82
N ASN A 241 4.27 8.21 6.10
CA ASN A 241 5.15 8.68 7.17
C ASN A 241 5.93 9.95 6.80
N GLY A 242 5.74 10.49 5.61
CA GLY A 242 6.29 11.80 5.23
C GLY A 242 7.81 11.85 5.22
N THR A 243 8.50 10.70 5.08
CA THR A 243 9.98 10.57 5.09
C THR A 243 10.60 10.69 6.49
N LEU A 244 10.53 9.62 7.28
CA LEU A 244 11.25 9.48 8.57
C LEU A 244 12.74 9.13 8.42
N GLN A 245 13.34 9.23 7.23
CA GLN A 245 14.76 8.90 7.01
C GLN A 245 15.61 10.13 6.67
N ARG A 246 15.70 11.07 7.63
CA ARG A 246 16.96 11.85 7.78
C ARG A 246 18.09 11.01 8.37
N GLN A 247 17.79 9.85 8.96
CA GLN A 247 18.81 8.99 9.60
C GLN A 247 19.60 8.12 8.61
N LEU A 248 19.08 7.82 7.40
CA LEU A 248 19.88 7.14 6.35
C LEU A 248 20.88 8.07 5.64
N LEU A 249 20.83 9.38 5.86
CA LEU A 249 21.81 10.33 5.34
C LEU A 249 23.03 10.50 6.25
N LEU A 250 23.06 9.84 7.41
CA LEU A 250 24.31 9.74 8.16
C LEU A 250 25.25 8.80 7.41
N PRO A 251 26.49 9.23 7.09
CA PRO A 251 27.42 8.40 6.36
C PRO A 251 27.63 7.11 7.16
N PRO A 252 27.34 5.94 6.56
CA PRO A 252 27.58 4.67 7.21
C PRO A 252 29.06 4.53 7.50
N THR A 253 29.42 3.91 8.62
CA THR A 253 30.83 3.60 8.91
C THR A 253 31.38 2.76 7.77
N PHE A 254 32.39 3.30 7.07
CA PHE A 254 33.05 2.62 5.96
C PHE A 254 33.77 1.39 6.51
N ARG A 255 33.18 0.21 6.32
CA ARG A 255 33.82 -1.09 6.55
C ARG A 255 34.24 -1.64 5.20
N VAL A 256 35.55 -1.89 5.07
CA VAL A 256 36.14 -2.65 3.96
C VAL A 256 35.74 -4.10 4.13
#